data_AF-A0A165RKY0-F1
#
_entry.id   AF-A0A165RKY0-F1
#
_cell.length_a   1.000
_cell.length_b   1.000
_cell.length_c   1.000
_cell.angle_alpha   90.00
_cell.angle_beta   90.00
_cell.angle_gamma   90.00
#
_symmetry.space_group_name_H-M   'P 1'
#
loop_
_entity.id
_entity.type
_entity.pdbx_description
1 polymer ?
#
loop_
_entity_poly.entity_id
_entity_poly.type
_entity_poly.pdbx_seq_one_letter_code
_entity_poly.pdbx_strand_id
1 'polypeptide(L)'
;MKNIQKAFQLISYLQYPFMLLAVFYAFKPIYDMIALGIKDTFLPCLNSALMFMGIGVSFSALQDSTKTQNKMSKRIWQDEKKGAIALWIMLAMTIFFFVAGGIGYFTATSSILEEISVGLLVLGIGYTGLLSVAIEMYKYQQANK
;
A
#
# COMPACT_ATOMS: atom_id res chain seq x y z
N MET A 1 4.24 -22.88 16.74
CA MET A 1 4.02 -22.33 15.37
C MET A 1 2.61 -21.77 15.17
N LYS A 2 1.53 -22.53 15.42
CA LYS A 2 0.14 -22.04 15.24
C LYS A 2 -0.18 -20.73 15.99
N ASN A 3 0.38 -20.53 17.19
CA ASN A 3 0.12 -19.33 17.99
C ASN A 3 0.80 -18.06 17.41
N ILE A 4 1.98 -18.21 16.81
CA ILE A 4 2.71 -17.09 16.17
C ILE A 4 1.97 -16.66 14.90
N GLN A 5 1.51 -17.62 14.08
CA GLN A 5 0.70 -17.33 12.90
C GLN A 5 -0.59 -16.58 13.25
N LYS A 6 -1.28 -16.98 14.33
CA LYS A 6 -2.47 -16.27 14.83
C LYS A 6 -2.14 -14.85 15.28
N ALA A 7 -0.98 -14.63 15.91
CA ALA A 7 -0.55 -13.29 16.29
C ALA A 7 -0.30 -12.41 15.06
N PHE A 8 0.37 -12.93 14.03
CA PHE A 8 0.58 -12.22 12.75
C PHE A 8 -0.74 -11.88 12.07
N GLN A 9 -1.69 -12.82 12.04
CA GLN A 9 -3.03 -12.56 11.52
C GLN A 9 -3.78 -11.49 12.32
N LEU A 10 -3.71 -11.52 13.65
CA LEU A 10 -4.33 -10.50 14.49
C LEU A 10 -3.73 -9.11 14.22
N ILE A 11 -2.41 -9.03 14.17
CA ILE A 11 -1.66 -7.80 13.89
C ILE A 11 -1.99 -7.26 12.49
N SER A 12 -2.22 -8.14 11.51
CA SER A 12 -2.59 -7.71 10.16
C SER A 12 -3.89 -6.89 10.10
N TYR A 13 -4.80 -7.04 11.06
CA TYR A 13 -6.03 -6.23 11.14
C TYR A 13 -5.74 -4.77 11.49
N LEU A 14 -4.54 -4.44 11.96
CA LEU A 14 -4.10 -3.06 12.12
C LEU A 14 -3.99 -2.32 10.77
N GLN A 15 -4.00 -3.05 9.65
CA GLN A 15 -4.22 -2.46 8.33
C GLN A 15 -5.45 -1.55 8.30
N TYR A 16 -6.60 -1.98 8.83
CA TYR A 16 -7.86 -1.24 8.72
C TYR A 16 -7.84 0.15 9.37
N PRO A 17 -7.39 0.32 10.64
CA PRO A 17 -7.27 1.65 11.23
C PRO A 17 -6.27 2.54 10.49
N PHE A 18 -5.14 2.01 10.00
CA PHE A 18 -4.21 2.81 9.20
C PHE A 18 -4.80 3.22 7.85
N MET A 19 -5.52 2.33 7.17
CA MET A 19 -6.23 2.68 5.94
C MET A 19 -7.33 3.72 6.17
N LEU A 20 -8.02 3.66 7.32
CA LEU A 20 -9.00 4.69 7.71
C LEU A 20 -8.33 6.06 7.90
N LEU A 21 -7.16 6.10 8.55
CA LEU A 21 -6.38 7.34 8.68
C LEU A 21 -5.90 7.85 7.32
N ALA A 22 -5.45 6.97 6.43
CA ALA A 22 -5.05 7.35 5.08
C ALA A 22 -6.21 8.00 4.30
N VAL A 23 -7.41 7.42 4.40
CA VAL A 23 -8.63 7.98 3.80
C VAL A 23 -9.00 9.32 4.46
N PHE A 24 -8.93 9.43 5.78
CA PHE A 24 -9.18 10.68 6.50
C PHE A 24 -8.27 11.80 5.98
N TYR A 25 -6.96 11.56 5.90
CA TYR A 25 -6.01 12.56 5.39
C TYR A 25 -6.16 12.83 3.89
N ALA A 26 -6.67 11.89 3.10
CA ALA A 26 -6.99 12.14 1.69
C ALA A 26 -8.17 13.13 1.53
N PHE A 27 -9.19 13.05 2.40
CA PHE A 27 -10.37 13.94 2.34
C PHE A 27 -10.21 15.24 3.15
N LYS A 28 -9.36 15.24 4.19
CA LYS A 28 -9.08 16.40 5.04
C LYS A 28 -8.79 17.70 4.27
N PRO A 29 -7.93 17.75 3.24
CA PRO A 29 -7.63 19.02 2.57
C PRO A 29 -8.84 19.60 1.81
N ILE A 30 -9.74 18.73 1.32
CA ILE A 30 -11.00 19.18 0.69
C ILE A 30 -11.91 19.82 1.73
N TYR A 31 -12.04 19.20 2.90
CA TYR A 31 -12.80 19.74 4.01
C TYR A 31 -12.22 21.07 4.52
N ASP A 32 -10.91 21.14 4.73
CA ASP A 32 -10.22 22.36 5.18
C ASP A 32 -10.42 23.52 4.18
N MET A 33 -10.38 23.23 2.88
CA MET A 33 -10.59 24.22 1.83
C MET A 33 -12.04 24.71 1.77
N ILE A 34 -13.02 23.80 1.78
CA ILE A 34 -14.44 24.14 1.58
C ILE A 34 -15.08 24.70 2.85
N ALA A 35 -14.83 24.07 4.01
CA ALA A 35 -15.51 24.41 5.26
C ALA A 35 -14.78 25.49 6.07
N LEU A 36 -13.44 25.51 6.04
CA LEU A 36 -12.62 26.40 6.88
C LEU A 36 -11.90 27.50 6.08
N GLY A 37 -11.88 27.40 4.74
CA GLY A 37 -11.17 28.35 3.87
C GLY A 37 -9.64 28.33 4.02
N ILE A 38 -9.08 27.30 4.67
CA ILE A 38 -7.64 27.17 4.90
C ILE A 38 -6.99 26.68 3.60
N LYS A 39 -6.00 27.42 3.13
CA LYS A 39 -5.17 27.06 1.98
C LYS A 39 -3.86 26.45 2.49
N ASP A 40 -3.20 25.65 1.67
CA ASP A 40 -1.89 25.01 1.94
C ASP A 40 -1.87 23.73 2.80
N THR A 41 -3.03 23.14 3.11
CA THR A 41 -3.08 21.84 3.84
C THR A 41 -2.90 20.62 2.93
N PHE A 42 -2.95 20.78 1.61
CA PHE A 42 -2.96 19.67 0.65
C PHE A 42 -1.70 18.81 0.73
N LEU A 43 -0.51 19.41 0.62
CA LEU A 43 0.74 18.66 0.56
C LEU A 43 1.07 17.91 1.88
N PRO A 44 0.91 18.52 3.07
CA PRO A 44 1.08 17.80 4.34
C PRO A 44 0.07 16.66 4.53
N CYS A 45 -1.19 16.87 4.14
CA CYS A 45 -2.22 15.83 4.20
C CYS A 45 -1.92 14.69 3.22
N LEU A 46 -1.42 15.00 2.03
CA LEU A 46 -1.00 14.00 1.06
C LEU A 46 0.14 13.13 1.60
N ASN A 47 1.18 13.74 2.20
CA ASN A 47 2.25 12.97 2.83
C ASN A 47 1.72 12.03 3.92
N SER A 48 0.86 12.55 4.81
CA SER A 48 0.25 11.74 5.87
C SER A 48 -0.57 10.58 5.28
N ALA A 49 -1.35 10.83 4.24
CA ALA A 49 -2.12 9.79 3.55
C ALA A 49 -1.20 8.71 2.94
N LEU A 50 -0.11 9.10 2.28
CA LEU A 50 0.87 8.19 1.70
C LEU A 50 1.55 7.32 2.77
N MET A 51 1.98 7.93 3.88
CA MET A 51 2.58 7.22 5.01
C MET A 51 1.63 6.19 5.61
N PHE A 52 0.41 6.59 5.97
CA PHE A 52 -0.57 5.68 6.56
C PHE A 52 -1.02 4.58 5.59
N MET A 53 -1.11 4.89 4.29
CA MET A 53 -1.39 3.89 3.27
C MET A 53 -0.26 2.88 3.16
N GLY A 54 1.00 3.32 3.10
CA GLY A 54 2.16 2.44 3.04
C GLY A 54 2.28 1.53 4.25
N ILE A 55 2.07 2.07 5.45
CA ILE A 55 2.01 1.29 6.70
C ILE A 55 0.86 0.29 6.63
N GLY A 56 -0.36 0.72 6.31
CA GLY A 56 -1.53 -0.15 6.23
C GLY A 56 -1.35 -1.29 5.24
N VAL A 57 -0.82 -1.01 4.05
CA VAL A 57 -0.49 -2.03 3.04
C VAL A 57 0.58 -3.00 3.55
N SER A 58 1.59 -2.53 4.29
CA SER A 58 2.59 -3.41 4.92
C SER A 58 1.94 -4.43 5.88
N PHE A 59 0.97 -3.99 6.69
CA PHE A 59 0.23 -4.89 7.58
C PHE A 59 -0.65 -5.89 6.82
N SER A 60 -1.17 -5.52 5.64
CA SER A 60 -1.92 -6.44 4.79
C SER A 60 -1.10 -7.65 4.34
N ALA A 61 0.22 -7.47 4.18
CA ALA A 61 1.13 -8.53 3.78
C ALA A 61 1.35 -9.59 4.89
N LEU A 62 0.93 -9.33 6.12
CA LEU A 62 0.99 -10.31 7.22
C LEU A 62 -0.18 -11.31 7.19
N GLN A 63 -1.15 -11.11 6.29
CA GLN A 63 -2.30 -12.00 6.13
C GLN A 63 -1.90 -13.32 5.47
N ASP A 64 -2.75 -14.32 5.68
CA ASP A 64 -2.54 -15.67 5.14
C ASP A 64 -2.66 -15.68 3.60
N SER A 65 -1.54 -15.92 2.92
CA SER A 65 -1.44 -16.00 1.45
C SER A 65 -2.11 -17.25 0.85
N THR A 66 -2.49 -18.25 1.66
CA THR A 66 -3.16 -19.45 1.16
C THR A 66 -4.67 -19.26 0.94
N LYS A 67 -5.25 -18.20 1.52
CA LYS A 67 -6.68 -17.90 1.41
C LYS A 67 -6.91 -16.72 0.48
N THR A 68 -7.54 -16.96 -0.67
CA THR A 68 -8.04 -15.88 -1.52
C THR A 68 -9.23 -15.20 -0.84
N GLN A 69 -9.04 -13.95 -0.41
CA GLN A 69 -10.02 -13.25 0.41
C GLN A 69 -11.29 -12.82 -0.34
N ASN A 70 -11.23 -12.65 -1.67
CA ASN A 70 -12.34 -12.11 -2.45
C ASN A 70 -12.55 -12.91 -3.76
N LYS A 71 -13.80 -13.07 -4.19
CA LYS A 71 -14.16 -13.74 -5.46
C LYS A 71 -13.50 -13.09 -6.67
N MET A 72 -13.34 -11.76 -6.63
CA MET A 72 -12.62 -11.00 -7.66
C MET A 72 -11.12 -11.34 -7.69
N SER A 73 -10.49 -11.35 -6.51
CA SER A 73 -9.08 -11.73 -6.34
C SER A 73 -8.85 -13.16 -6.85
N LYS A 74 -9.70 -14.11 -6.45
CA LYS A 74 -9.66 -15.50 -6.93
C LYS A 74 -9.72 -15.60 -8.46
N ARG A 75 -10.59 -14.83 -9.12
CA ARG A 75 -10.72 -14.81 -10.59
C ARG A 75 -9.47 -14.28 -11.31
N ILE A 76 -8.75 -13.33 -10.70
CA ILE A 76 -7.50 -12.81 -11.24
C ILE A 76 -6.38 -13.86 -11.10
N TRP A 77 -6.22 -14.45 -9.91
CA TRP A 77 -5.14 -15.40 -9.64
C TRP A 77 -5.33 -16.77 -10.29
N GLN A 78 -6.58 -17.19 -10.54
CA GLN A 78 -6.89 -18.41 -11.29
C GLN A 78 -6.66 -18.27 -12.79
N ASP A 79 -6.45 -17.08 -13.33
CA ASP A 79 -6.14 -16.92 -14.76
C ASP A 79 -4.63 -16.65 -14.87
N GLU A 80 -3.89 -17.51 -15.58
CA GLU A 80 -2.43 -17.39 -15.69
C GLU A 80 -2.01 -16.05 -16.29
N LYS A 81 -2.71 -15.60 -17.33
CA LYS A 81 -2.38 -14.35 -18.02
C LYS A 81 -2.71 -13.15 -17.12
N LYS A 82 -3.88 -13.14 -16.48
CA LYS A 82 -4.28 -12.02 -15.61
C LYS A 82 -3.46 -11.95 -14.33
N GLY A 83 -3.14 -13.09 -13.72
CA GLY A 83 -2.28 -13.15 -12.56
C GLY A 83 -0.88 -12.64 -12.87
N ALA A 84 -0.28 -13.08 -13.99
CA ALA A 84 1.02 -12.58 -14.43
C ALA A 84 1.00 -11.06 -14.71
N ILE A 85 -0.03 -10.56 -15.40
CA ILE A 85 -0.19 -9.11 -15.66
C ILE A 85 -0.32 -8.33 -14.34
N ALA A 86 -1.11 -8.82 -13.38
CA ALA A 86 -1.27 -8.18 -12.09
C ALA A 86 0.06 -8.08 -11.34
N LEU A 87 0.88 -9.13 -11.34
CA LEU A 87 2.22 -9.12 -10.74
C LEU A 87 3.15 -8.10 -11.42
N TRP A 88 3.13 -8.02 -12.75
CA TRP A 88 3.92 -7.02 -13.48
C TRP A 88 3.49 -5.58 -13.17
N ILE A 89 2.18 -5.33 -13.06
CA ILE A 89 1.65 -4.02 -12.66
C ILE A 89 2.11 -3.67 -11.25
N MET A 90 1.98 -4.60 -10.31
CA MET A 90 2.42 -4.38 -8.93
C MET A 90 3.93 -4.14 -8.83
N LEU A 91 4.74 -4.89 -9.59
CA LEU A 91 6.19 -4.66 -9.67
C LEU A 91 6.50 -3.27 -10.25
N ALA A 92 5.84 -2.87 -11.33
CA ALA A 92 6.01 -1.55 -11.92
C ALA A 92 5.64 -0.43 -10.95
N MET A 93 4.56 -0.59 -10.17
CA MET A 93 4.16 0.37 -9.12
C MET A 93 5.19 0.45 -8.00
N THR A 94 5.69 -0.69 -7.52
CA THR A 94 6.76 -0.73 -6.52
C THR A 94 8.00 0.04 -6.99
N ILE A 95 8.46 -0.23 -8.22
CA ILE A 95 9.60 0.48 -8.81
C ILE A 95 9.30 1.97 -8.95
N PHE A 96 8.11 2.33 -9.44
CA PHE A 96 7.70 3.72 -9.58
C PHE A 96 7.75 4.46 -8.25
N PHE A 97 7.22 3.90 -7.16
CA PHE A 97 7.26 4.55 -5.85
C PHE A 97 8.68 4.76 -5.33
N PHE A 98 9.57 3.78 -5.51
CA PHE A 98 10.98 3.95 -5.12
C PHE A 98 11.73 4.94 -5.99
N VAL A 99 11.53 4.93 -7.31
CA VAL A 99 12.19 5.85 -8.23
C VAL A 99 11.68 7.28 -8.01
N ALA A 100 10.36 7.48 -7.97
CA ALA A 100 9.76 8.79 -7.74
C ALA A 100 10.09 9.33 -6.35
N GLY A 101 9.97 8.50 -5.30
CA GLY A 101 10.34 8.87 -3.94
C GLY A 101 11.84 9.12 -3.79
N GLY A 102 12.70 8.31 -4.42
CA GLY A 102 14.14 8.51 -4.39
C GLY A 102 14.59 9.78 -5.11
N ILE A 103 14.11 10.00 -6.34
CA ILE A 103 14.40 11.24 -7.09
C ILE A 103 13.88 12.45 -6.30
N GLY A 104 12.64 12.39 -5.80
CA GLY A 104 12.06 13.46 -5.01
C GLY A 104 12.90 13.78 -3.77
N TYR A 105 13.37 12.75 -3.06
CA TYR A 105 14.20 12.93 -1.85
C TYR A 105 15.53 13.60 -2.16
N PHE A 106 16.24 13.16 -3.21
CA PHE A 106 17.55 13.71 -3.58
C PHE A 106 17.50 15.07 -4.30
N THR A 107 16.36 15.41 -4.92
CA THR A 107 16.18 16.68 -5.64
C THR A 107 15.35 17.71 -4.87
N ALA A 108 14.86 17.35 -3.67
CA ALA A 108 14.04 18.22 -2.87
C ALA A 108 14.79 19.49 -2.45
N THR A 109 14.27 20.63 -2.92
CA THR A 109 14.72 21.97 -2.50
C THR A 109 13.89 22.52 -1.33
N SER A 110 12.77 21.88 -1.01
CA SER A 110 11.86 22.28 0.06
C SER A 110 11.57 21.11 0.99
N SER A 111 11.42 21.40 2.28
CA SER A 111 11.13 20.41 3.33
C SER A 111 9.85 19.61 3.05
N ILE A 112 8.83 20.25 2.44
CA ILE A 112 7.57 19.57 2.07
C ILE A 112 7.77 18.53 0.98
N LEU A 113 8.63 18.82 -0.01
CA LEU A 113 8.90 17.88 -1.10
C LEU A 113 9.70 16.68 -0.60
N GLU A 114 10.64 16.91 0.32
CA GLU A 114 11.37 15.85 1.03
C GLU A 114 10.40 14.93 1.79
N GLU A 115 9.47 15.52 2.54
CA GLU A 115 8.44 14.78 3.28
C GLU A 115 7.57 13.88 2.38
N ILE A 116 7.04 14.42 1.28
CA ILE A 116 6.24 13.63 0.33
C ILE A 116 7.05 12.49 -0.27
N SER A 117 8.34 12.75 -0.53
CA SER A 117 9.26 11.76 -1.07
C SER A 117 9.46 10.60 -0.10
N VAL A 118 9.59 10.89 1.20
CA VAL A 118 9.60 9.88 2.26
C VAL A 118 8.27 9.11 2.29
N GLY A 119 7.13 9.80 2.18
CA GLY A 119 5.81 9.16 2.09
C GLY A 119 5.69 8.18 0.92
N LEU A 120 6.21 8.54 -0.26
CA LEU A 120 6.26 7.66 -1.44
C LEU A 120 7.17 6.45 -1.20
N LEU A 121 8.33 6.63 -0.55
CA LEU A 121 9.22 5.52 -0.20
C LEU A 121 8.55 4.55 0.78
N VAL A 122 7.84 5.05 1.79
CA VAL A 122 7.08 4.23 2.74
C VAL A 122 5.97 3.44 2.04
N LEU A 123 5.27 4.06 1.07
CA LEU A 123 4.29 3.37 0.24
C LEU A 123 4.95 2.28 -0.62
N GLY A 124 6.11 2.56 -1.21
CA GLY A 124 6.93 1.59 -1.93
C GLY A 124 7.29 0.38 -1.07
N ILE A 125 7.72 0.61 0.17
CA ILE A 125 8.00 -0.46 1.14
C ILE A 125 6.75 -1.33 1.36
N GLY A 126 5.58 -0.74 1.60
CA GLY A 126 4.34 -1.51 1.73
C GLY A 126 4.03 -2.36 0.50
N TYR A 127 4.22 -1.80 -0.70
CA TYR A 127 4.01 -2.50 -1.96
C TYR A 127 4.99 -3.66 -2.19
N THR A 128 6.22 -3.61 -1.69
CA THR A 128 7.15 -4.76 -1.75
C THR A 128 6.62 -5.97 -0.97
N GLY A 129 6.08 -5.72 0.23
CA GLY A 129 5.45 -6.74 1.05
C GLY A 129 4.24 -7.33 0.33
N LEU A 130 3.35 -6.46 -0.17
CA LEU A 130 2.16 -6.87 -0.91
C LEU A 130 2.51 -7.70 -2.16
N LEU A 131 3.52 -7.30 -2.93
CA LEU A 131 3.98 -8.03 -4.11
C LEU A 131 4.50 -9.42 -3.74
N SER A 132 5.28 -9.53 -2.67
CA SER A 132 5.83 -10.82 -2.21
C SER A 132 4.71 -11.81 -1.88
N VAL A 133 3.69 -11.36 -1.14
CA VAL A 133 2.52 -12.18 -0.79
C VAL A 133 1.69 -12.50 -2.03
N ALA A 134 1.53 -11.54 -2.96
CA ALA A 134 0.81 -11.79 -4.22
C ALA A 134 1.48 -12.86 -5.09
N ILE A 135 2.82 -12.91 -5.12
CA ILE A 135 3.58 -13.97 -5.82
C ILE A 135 3.29 -15.33 -5.18
N GLU A 136 3.27 -15.42 -3.85
CA GLU A 136 2.92 -16.66 -3.14
C GLU A 136 1.48 -17.10 -3.42
N MET A 137 0.52 -16.16 -3.37
CA MET A 137 -0.87 -16.41 -3.70
C MET A 137 -1.01 -16.95 -5.13
N TYR A 138 -0.34 -16.32 -6.10
CA TYR A 138 -0.35 -16.75 -7.50
C TYR A 138 0.20 -18.17 -7.63
N LYS A 139 1.40 -18.44 -7.08
CA LYS A 139 2.01 -19.78 -7.11
C LYS A 139 1.10 -20.84 -6.49
N TYR A 140 0.51 -20.55 -5.34
CA TYR A 140 -0.40 -21.46 -4.65
C TYR A 140 -1.67 -21.75 -5.46
N GLN A 141 -2.27 -20.74 -6.09
CA GLN A 141 -3.45 -20.93 -6.93
C GLN A 141 -3.14 -21.71 -8.21
N GLN A 142 -1.99 -21.49 -8.85
CA GLN A 142 -1.60 -22.26 -10.03
C GLN A 142 -1.30 -23.73 -9.70
N ALA A 143 -0.70 -24.01 -8.55
CA ALA A 143 -0.40 -25.37 -8.11
C ALA A 143 -1.65 -26.19 -7.72
N ASN A 144 -2.74 -25.53 -7.33
CA ASN A 144 -4.00 -26.15 -6.88
C ASN A 144 -5.17 -25.95 -7.87
N LYS A 145 -4.87 -25.68 -9.14
CA LYS A 145 -5.84 -25.75 -10.24
C LYS A 145 -6.09 -27.20 -10.64
#